data_AF-A0A7J0F431-F1
#
_entry.id   AF-A0A7J0F431-F1
#
_cell.length_a   1.000
_cell.length_b   1.000
_cell.length_c   1.000
_cell.angle_alpha   90.00
_cell.angle_beta   90.00
_cell.angle_gamma   90.00
#
_symmetry.space_group_name_H-M   'P 1'
#
loop_
_entity.id
_entity.type
_entity.pdbx_description
1 polymer ?
#
loop_
_entity_poly.entity_id
_entity_poly.type
_entity_poly.pdbx_seq_one_letter_code
_entity_poly.pdbx_strand_id
1 'polypeptide(L)'
;MHAMWKPRKFKYIYLMATLYVFTLTIPSASSVYWAFGDKLLNHSNAFSLLPKNRWRDAAVILMLIHQFITFGFACTPLYFVWEKVIGMHDTKSICLRALARLPVVIPIWFLAIIFPFFGPINSAVGALLVSFSVYIIPALAHMLTYREASARQVSLPLSSPAPIISHCHSGNCTGLSMLEFQIVVSVSVISICIGSY
;
A
#
# COMPACT_ATOMS: atom_id res chain seq x y z
N MET A 1 19.43 -0.59 -3.06
CA MET A 1 18.63 -1.26 -4.11
C MET A 1 19.39 -2.48 -4.66
N HIS A 2 19.48 -3.56 -3.88
CA HIS A 2 20.24 -4.78 -4.25
C HIS A 2 19.34 -5.99 -4.60
N ALA A 3 18.01 -5.87 -4.38
CA ALA A 3 17.06 -6.98 -4.53
C ALA A 3 16.59 -7.26 -5.96
N MET A 4 16.87 -6.37 -6.92
CA MET A 4 16.41 -6.48 -8.33
C MET A 4 17.50 -6.98 -9.30
N TRP A 5 18.56 -7.62 -8.79
CA TRP A 5 19.73 -8.03 -9.61
C TRP A 5 19.43 -9.15 -10.63
N LYS A 6 18.34 -9.93 -10.45
CA LYS A 6 17.89 -10.97 -11.41
C LYS A 6 16.40 -10.85 -11.70
N PRO A 7 15.97 -9.99 -12.65
CA PRO A 7 14.56 -9.71 -12.92
C PRO A 7 13.77 -10.94 -13.40
N ARG A 8 14.43 -11.96 -13.95
CA ARG A 8 13.79 -13.21 -14.38
C ARG A 8 13.06 -13.97 -13.26
N LYS A 9 13.55 -13.89 -12.01
CA LYS A 9 12.95 -14.62 -10.87
C LYS A 9 11.90 -13.79 -10.11
N PHE A 10 11.71 -12.53 -10.49
CA PHE A 10 10.84 -11.59 -9.76
C PHE A 10 9.41 -12.10 -9.63
N LYS A 11 8.85 -12.72 -10.68
CA LYS A 11 7.49 -13.28 -10.67
C LYS A 11 7.29 -14.34 -9.56
N TYR A 12 8.24 -15.29 -9.46
CA TYR A 12 8.18 -16.35 -8.46
C TYR A 12 8.41 -15.81 -7.04
N ILE A 13 9.36 -14.89 -6.87
CA ILE A 13 9.65 -14.27 -5.57
C ILE A 13 8.46 -13.45 -5.09
N TYR A 14 7.81 -12.69 -5.98
CA TYR A 14 6.62 -11.91 -5.65
C TYR A 14 5.45 -12.81 -5.23
N LEU A 15 5.22 -13.92 -5.95
CA LEU A 15 4.18 -14.89 -5.58
C LEU A 15 4.47 -15.52 -4.22
N MET A 16 5.71 -15.95 -3.97
CA MET A 16 6.08 -16.54 -2.68
C MET A 16 6.00 -15.54 -1.52
N ALA A 17 6.39 -14.28 -1.76
CA ALA A 17 6.23 -13.21 -0.78
C ALA A 17 4.75 -12.94 -0.48
N THR A 18 3.88 -12.96 -1.49
CA THR A 18 2.43 -12.78 -1.32
C THR A 18 1.84 -13.92 -0.50
N LEU A 19 2.20 -15.17 -0.81
CA LEU A 19 1.78 -16.34 -0.04
C LEU A 19 2.25 -16.27 1.41
N TYR A 20 3.48 -15.82 1.64
CA TYR A 20 4.02 -15.61 2.99
C TYR A 20 3.26 -14.54 3.77
N VAL A 21 2.88 -13.43 3.14
CA VAL A 21 2.04 -12.41 3.81
C VAL A 21 0.68 -12.99 4.16
N PHE A 22 0.09 -13.82 3.29
CA PHE A 22 -1.18 -14.49 3.59
C PHE A 22 -1.08 -15.47 4.76
N THR A 23 0.01 -16.22 4.88
CA THR A 23 0.17 -17.13 6.03
C THR A 23 0.33 -16.40 7.35
N LEU A 24 0.83 -15.16 7.36
CA LEU A 24 0.89 -14.33 8.56
C LEU A 24 -0.45 -13.67 8.89
N THR A 25 -1.15 -13.16 7.86
CA THR A 25 -2.34 -12.32 8.04
C THR A 25 -3.62 -13.13 8.26
N ILE A 26 -3.84 -14.22 7.51
CA ILE A 26 -5.09 -14.99 7.56
C ILE A 26 -5.31 -15.64 8.93
N PRO A 27 -4.33 -16.37 9.52
CA PRO A 27 -4.54 -17.00 10.83
C PRO A 27 -4.76 -15.98 11.94
N SER A 28 -3.99 -14.89 11.92
CA SER A 28 -4.14 -13.80 12.89
C SER A 28 -5.52 -13.15 12.79
N ALA A 29 -5.96 -12.74 11.60
CA ALA A 29 -7.27 -12.13 11.40
C ALA A 29 -8.41 -13.10 11.77
N SER A 30 -8.30 -14.37 11.37
CA SER A 30 -9.31 -15.40 11.65
C SER A 30 -9.48 -15.64 13.15
N SER A 31 -8.37 -15.71 13.91
CA SER A 31 -8.44 -15.90 15.36
C SER A 31 -9.09 -14.74 16.11
N VAL A 32 -8.78 -13.49 15.72
CA VAL A 32 -9.37 -12.29 16.36
C VAL A 32 -10.84 -12.14 15.95
N TYR A 33 -11.18 -12.42 14.70
CA TYR A 33 -12.56 -12.38 14.20
C TYR A 33 -13.43 -13.44 14.90
N TRP A 34 -12.92 -14.67 15.08
CA TRP A 34 -13.63 -15.73 15.79
C TRP A 34 -13.92 -15.38 17.25
N ALA A 35 -12.99 -14.69 17.92
CA ALA A 35 -13.12 -14.36 19.34
C ALA A 35 -13.91 -13.07 19.61
N PHE A 36 -13.81 -12.07 18.72
CA PHE A 36 -14.31 -10.70 18.99
C PHE A 36 -15.01 -10.03 17.80
N GLY A 37 -15.47 -10.79 16.79
CA GLY A 37 -16.06 -10.28 15.55
C GLY A 37 -17.06 -9.12 15.73
N ASP A 38 -18.10 -9.32 16.55
CA ASP A 38 -19.14 -8.30 16.77
C ASP A 38 -18.62 -7.03 17.46
N LYS A 39 -17.57 -7.18 18.28
CA LYS A 39 -16.96 -6.05 19.00
C LYS A 39 -15.98 -5.26 18.14
N LEU A 40 -15.38 -5.88 17.12
CA LEU A 40 -14.49 -5.21 16.17
C LEU A 40 -15.21 -4.16 15.30
N LEU A 41 -16.51 -4.35 15.06
CA LEU A 41 -17.34 -3.36 14.36
C LEU A 41 -17.38 -2.00 15.08
N ASN A 42 -17.37 -2.01 16.41
CA ASN A 42 -17.43 -0.80 17.24
C ASN A 42 -16.05 -0.40 17.81
N HIS A 43 -15.05 -1.26 17.67
CA HIS A 43 -13.68 -1.03 18.15
C HIS A 43 -12.66 -1.41 17.07
N SER A 44 -12.22 -0.41 16.30
CA SER A 44 -11.27 -0.59 15.20
C SER A 44 -9.87 -1.06 15.64
N ASN A 45 -9.53 -0.99 16.93
CA ASN A 45 -8.24 -1.47 17.46
C ASN A 45 -8.43 -2.82 18.19
N ALA A 46 -7.92 -3.90 17.61
CA ALA A 46 -8.00 -5.25 18.18
C ALA A 46 -7.34 -5.38 19.57
N PHE A 47 -6.27 -4.63 19.87
CA PHE A 47 -5.60 -4.70 21.18
C PHE A 47 -6.48 -4.18 22.31
N SER A 48 -7.45 -3.30 22.01
CA SER A 48 -8.38 -2.78 23.01
C SER A 48 -9.37 -3.83 23.51
N LEU A 49 -9.63 -4.88 22.72
CA LEU A 49 -10.56 -5.95 23.03
C LEU A 49 -9.93 -7.09 23.83
N LEU A 50 -8.60 -7.19 23.82
CA LEU A 50 -7.87 -8.24 24.53
C LEU A 50 -7.93 -8.03 26.06
N PRO A 51 -8.15 -9.11 26.84
CA PRO A 51 -8.21 -9.03 28.30
C PRO A 51 -6.91 -8.49 28.89
N LYS A 52 -7.00 -7.74 29.99
CA LYS A 52 -5.84 -7.18 30.69
C LYS A 52 -4.96 -8.30 31.24
N ASN A 53 -3.82 -8.55 30.58
CA ASN A 53 -2.80 -9.48 31.03
C ASN A 53 -1.39 -8.97 30.63
N ARG A 54 -0.35 -9.55 31.23
CA ARG A 54 1.05 -9.17 30.97
C ARG A 54 1.47 -9.37 29.50
N TRP A 55 0.87 -10.35 28.82
CA TRP A 55 1.16 -10.66 27.41
C TRP A 55 0.63 -9.59 26.46
N ARG A 56 -0.57 -9.09 26.71
CA ARG A 56 -1.19 -7.99 25.98
C ARG A 56 -0.41 -6.71 26.22
N ASP A 57 -0.03 -6.43 27.46
CA ASP A 57 0.75 -5.23 27.77
C ASP A 57 2.12 -5.27 27.06
N ALA A 58 2.78 -6.43 27.03
CA ALA A 58 4.00 -6.62 26.23
C ALA A 58 3.76 -6.42 24.71
N ALA A 59 2.65 -6.94 24.17
CA ALA A 59 2.31 -6.77 22.76
C ALA A 59 2.00 -5.30 22.39
N VAL A 60 1.32 -4.56 23.27
CA VAL A 60 1.05 -3.13 23.11
C VAL A 60 2.35 -2.33 23.14
N ILE A 61 3.26 -2.64 24.07
CA ILE A 61 4.59 -1.99 24.12
C ILE A 61 5.36 -2.25 22.83
N LEU A 62 5.38 -3.50 22.34
CA LEU A 62 6.06 -3.85 21.10
C LEU A 62 5.46 -3.10 19.90
N MET A 63 4.13 -2.98 19.84
CA MET A 63 3.44 -2.21 18.81
C MET A 63 3.74 -0.71 18.87
N LEU A 64 3.85 -0.12 20.07
CA LEU A 64 4.24 1.28 20.21
C LEU A 64 5.68 1.52 19.73
N ILE A 65 6.60 0.62 20.06
CA ILE A 65 7.99 0.67 19.57
C ILE A 65 8.02 0.56 18.04
N HIS A 66 7.29 -0.42 17.48
CA HIS A 66 7.14 -0.57 16.04
C HIS A 66 6.62 0.72 15.40
N GLN A 67 5.52 1.28 15.91
CA GLN A 67 4.91 2.49 15.36
C GLN A 67 5.85 3.71 15.42
N PHE A 68 6.63 3.84 16.49
CA PHE A 68 7.62 4.91 16.63
C PHE A 68 8.71 4.83 15.55
N ILE A 69 9.26 3.62 15.32
CA ILE A 69 10.29 3.39 14.31
C ILE A 69 9.71 3.60 12.90
N THR A 70 8.54 3.03 12.61
CA THR A 70 7.87 3.17 11.32
C THR A 70 7.54 4.63 11.00
N PHE A 71 7.07 5.40 11.98
CA PHE A 71 6.81 6.83 11.82
C PHE A 71 8.10 7.60 11.46
N GLY A 72 9.20 7.32 12.15
CA GLY A 72 10.51 7.91 11.83
C GLY A 72 10.96 7.61 10.40
N PHE A 73 10.83 6.36 9.97
CA PHE A 73 11.17 5.95 8.60
C PHE A 73 10.24 6.58 7.55
N ALA A 74 8.94 6.66 7.80
CA ALA A 74 7.97 7.23 6.88
C ALA A 74 8.09 8.75 6.75
N CYS A 75 8.42 9.46 7.83
CA CYS A 75 8.60 10.91 7.80
C CYS A 75 9.91 11.34 7.10
N THR A 76 10.92 10.48 7.06
CA THR A 76 12.23 10.78 6.45
C THR A 76 12.14 11.19 4.97
N PRO A 77 11.49 10.43 4.06
CA PRO A 77 11.33 10.86 2.67
C PRO A 77 10.44 12.11 2.55
N LEU A 78 9.48 12.28 3.45
CA LEU A 78 8.58 13.44 3.43
C LEU A 78 9.31 14.73 3.83
N TYR A 79 10.18 14.66 4.85
CA TYR A 79 11.09 15.75 5.19
C TYR A 79 12.06 16.05 4.05
N PHE A 80 12.57 15.04 3.34
CA PHE A 80 13.46 15.26 2.21
C PHE A 80 12.76 16.00 1.06
N VAL A 81 11.52 15.61 0.72
CA VAL A 81 10.71 16.30 -0.30
C VAL A 81 10.40 17.73 0.15
N TRP A 82 10.04 17.92 1.43
CA TRP A 82 9.73 19.25 1.97
C TRP A 82 10.95 20.18 2.03
N GLU A 83 12.10 19.67 2.50
CA GLU A 83 13.38 20.39 2.50
C GLU A 83 13.79 20.77 1.06
N LYS A 84 13.47 19.92 0.07
CA LYS A 84 13.68 20.23 -1.35
C LYS A 84 12.73 21.32 -1.88
N VAL A 85 11.46 21.32 -1.46
CA VAL A 85 10.48 22.36 -1.83
C VAL A 85 10.86 23.72 -1.24
N ILE A 86 11.43 23.75 -0.03
CA ILE A 86 11.91 24.98 0.63
C ILE A 86 13.28 25.43 0.10
N GLY A 87 14.01 24.59 -0.64
CA GLY A 87 15.33 24.91 -1.17
C GLY A 87 16.45 24.96 -0.12
N MET A 88 16.21 24.40 1.07
CA MET A 88 17.13 24.43 2.21
C MET A 88 18.01 23.17 2.27
N HIS A 89 18.52 22.74 1.11
CA HIS A 89 19.27 21.48 0.99
C HIS A 89 20.72 21.58 1.52
N ASP A 90 21.29 22.78 1.56
CA ASP A 90 22.72 23.01 1.84
C ASP A 90 23.03 23.66 3.21
N THR A 91 22.02 23.91 4.06
CA THR A 91 22.26 24.62 5.32
C THR A 91 22.71 23.66 6.44
N LYS A 92 23.93 23.86 6.97
CA LYS A 92 24.53 23.01 8.03
C LYS A 92 23.89 23.11 9.42
N SER A 93 22.91 24.00 9.63
CA SER A 93 22.32 24.25 10.95
C SER A 93 21.17 23.30 11.27
N ILE A 94 21.40 22.44 12.27
CA ILE A 94 20.40 21.47 12.77
C ILE A 94 19.14 22.16 13.30
N CYS A 95 19.27 23.35 13.91
CA CYS A 95 18.13 24.11 14.45
C CYS A 95 17.20 24.64 13.34
N LEU A 96 17.76 25.16 12.24
CA LEU A 96 16.98 25.66 11.10
C LEU A 96 16.27 24.51 10.38
N ARG A 97 16.93 23.35 10.29
CA ARG A 97 16.35 22.12 9.75
C ARG A 97 15.23 21.55 10.62
N ALA A 98 15.33 21.66 11.95
CA ALA A 98 14.26 21.28 12.85
C ALA A 98 13.03 22.21 12.70
N LEU A 99 13.25 23.53 12.60
CA LEU A 99 12.20 24.51 12.35
C LEU A 99 11.50 24.27 11.00
N ALA A 100 12.24 23.96 9.94
CA ALA A 100 11.64 23.66 8.64
C ALA A 100 10.79 22.38 8.61
N ARG A 101 10.96 21.46 9.57
CA ARG A 101 10.15 20.24 9.70
C ARG A 101 8.87 20.44 10.50
N LEU A 102 8.80 21.47 11.36
CA LEU A 102 7.60 21.80 12.12
C LEU A 102 6.34 21.98 11.26
N PRO A 103 6.34 22.71 10.12
CA PRO A 103 5.15 22.85 9.28
C PRO A 103 4.67 21.54 8.66
N VAL A 104 5.49 20.48 8.64
CA VAL A 104 5.09 19.14 8.23
C VAL A 104 4.49 18.35 9.39
N VAL A 105 5.14 18.40 10.55
CA VAL A 105 4.73 17.61 11.73
C VAL A 105 3.47 18.18 12.37
N ILE A 106 3.32 19.51 12.41
CA ILE A 106 2.20 20.20 13.07
C ILE A 106 0.85 19.78 12.47
N PRO A 107 0.63 19.79 11.13
CA PRO A 107 -0.63 19.32 10.55
C PRO A 107 -0.91 17.85 10.84
N ILE A 108 0.12 16.98 10.79
CA ILE A 108 -0.03 15.54 11.07
C ILE A 108 -0.46 15.34 12.53
N TRP A 109 0.20 16.03 13.45
CA TRP A 109 -0.10 15.98 14.88
C TRP A 109 -1.50 16.55 15.18
N PHE A 110 -1.86 17.68 14.56
CA PHE A 110 -3.16 18.31 14.71
C PHE A 110 -4.30 17.41 14.19
N LEU A 111 -4.11 16.82 13.00
CA LEU A 111 -5.08 15.89 12.42
C LEU A 111 -5.26 14.63 13.29
N ALA A 112 -4.17 14.14 13.91
CA ALA A 112 -4.23 13.01 14.83
C ALA A 112 -5.03 13.30 16.12
N ILE A 113 -5.04 14.55 16.59
CA ILE A 113 -5.85 14.96 17.76
C ILE A 113 -7.33 15.06 17.38
N ILE A 114 -7.63 15.62 16.20
CA ILE A 114 -9.03 15.87 15.77
C ILE A 114 -9.72 14.58 15.34
N PHE A 115 -9.01 13.67 14.66
CA PHE A 115 -9.56 12.43 14.14
C PHE A 115 -8.85 11.21 14.72
N PRO A 116 -9.24 10.74 15.92
CA PRO A 116 -8.64 9.56 16.55
C PRO A 116 -9.23 8.23 16.02
N PHE A 117 -9.75 8.19 14.78
CA PHE A 117 -10.45 7.01 14.24
C PHE A 117 -9.54 6.17 13.34
N PHE A 118 -8.99 5.07 13.87
CA PHE A 118 -8.08 4.19 13.11
C PHE A 118 -8.73 3.54 11.88
N GLY A 119 -9.98 3.09 12.00
CA GLY A 119 -10.69 2.41 10.91
C GLY A 119 -10.90 3.31 9.68
N PRO A 120 -11.65 4.41 9.80
CA PRO A 120 -11.88 5.35 8.70
C PRO A 120 -10.61 5.90 8.07
N ILE A 121 -9.56 6.18 8.86
CA ILE A 121 -8.27 6.66 8.30
C ILE A 121 -7.62 5.57 7.44
N ASN A 122 -7.54 4.33 7.94
CA ASN A 122 -6.93 3.23 7.19
C ASN A 122 -7.72 2.93 5.90
N SER A 123 -9.04 2.96 5.99
CA SER A 123 -9.96 2.78 4.86
C SER A 123 -9.83 3.91 3.83
N ALA A 124 -9.83 5.17 4.25
CA ALA A 124 -9.72 6.33 3.33
C ALA A 124 -8.34 6.41 2.66
N VAL A 125 -7.26 6.18 3.41
CA VAL A 125 -5.90 6.16 2.86
C VAL A 125 -5.74 5.00 1.88
N GLY A 126 -6.26 3.83 2.21
CA GLY A 126 -6.30 2.68 1.30
C GLY A 126 -7.10 2.99 0.03
N ALA A 127 -8.30 3.51 0.18
CA ALA A 127 -9.21 3.77 -0.92
C ALA A 127 -8.70 4.83 -1.90
N LEU A 128 -8.00 5.85 -1.40
CA LEU A 128 -7.48 6.93 -2.23
C LEU A 128 -6.03 6.62 -2.64
N LEU A 129 -5.09 6.64 -1.70
CA LEU A 129 -3.66 6.60 -2.05
C LEU A 129 -3.24 5.24 -2.64
N VAL A 130 -3.69 4.13 -2.05
CA VAL A 130 -3.31 2.80 -2.52
C VAL A 130 -3.98 2.47 -3.85
N SER A 131 -5.25 2.82 -4.03
CA SER A 131 -5.94 2.59 -5.30
C SER A 131 -5.32 3.36 -6.46
N PHE A 132 -4.96 4.63 -6.26
CA PHE A 132 -4.27 5.40 -7.29
C PHE A 132 -2.88 4.84 -7.62
N SER A 133 -2.07 4.51 -6.62
CA SER A 133 -0.67 4.10 -6.81
C SER A 133 -0.49 2.65 -7.27
N VAL A 134 -1.32 1.72 -6.81
CA VAL A 134 -1.17 0.28 -7.07
C VAL A 134 -1.98 -0.18 -8.27
N TYR A 135 -3.14 0.45 -8.53
CA TYR A 135 -4.05 0.02 -9.60
C TYR A 135 -4.14 1.05 -10.73
N ILE A 136 -4.60 2.27 -10.45
CA ILE A 136 -4.94 3.25 -11.49
C ILE A 136 -3.72 3.65 -12.31
N ILE A 137 -2.65 4.13 -11.66
CA ILE A 137 -1.45 4.60 -12.37
C ILE A 137 -0.77 3.46 -13.15
N PRO A 138 -0.49 2.28 -12.57
CA PRO A 138 0.14 1.18 -13.32
C PRO A 138 -0.71 0.66 -14.48
N ALA A 139 -2.03 0.55 -14.31
CA ALA A 139 -2.94 0.11 -15.37
C ALA A 139 -3.03 1.15 -16.50
N LEU A 140 -3.12 2.45 -16.17
CA LEU A 140 -3.06 3.51 -17.17
C LEU A 140 -1.72 3.50 -17.92
N ALA A 141 -0.60 3.34 -17.22
CA ALA A 141 0.71 3.24 -17.84
C ALA A 141 0.81 2.03 -18.79
N HIS A 142 0.26 0.88 -18.39
CA HIS A 142 0.20 -0.31 -19.23
C HIS A 142 -0.65 -0.10 -20.49
N MET A 143 -1.88 0.43 -20.34
CA MET A 143 -2.77 0.74 -21.46
C MET A 143 -2.17 1.76 -22.43
N LEU A 144 -1.50 2.80 -21.93
CA LEU A 144 -0.83 3.80 -22.76
C LEU A 144 0.39 3.23 -23.50
N THR A 145 1.17 2.37 -22.84
CA THR A 145 2.38 1.77 -23.42
C THR A 145 2.06 0.74 -24.50
N TYR A 146 1.00 -0.06 -24.33
CA TYR A 146 0.61 -1.11 -25.28
C TYR A 146 -0.55 -0.73 -26.21
N ARG A 147 -0.82 0.58 -26.34
CA ARG A 147 -1.89 1.11 -27.20
C ARG A 147 -1.63 0.79 -28.68
N GLU A 148 -0.40 0.87 -29.16
CA GLU A 148 -0.06 0.61 -30.57
C GLU A 148 0.15 -0.88 -30.87
N ALA A 149 -0.16 -1.30 -32.10
CA ALA A 149 -0.01 -2.69 -32.55
C ALA A 149 1.47 -3.11 -32.70
N SER A 150 2.33 -2.17 -33.08
CA SER A 150 3.80 -2.33 -33.15
C SER A 150 4.42 -2.57 -31.76
N ALA A 151 3.95 -1.85 -30.73
CA ALA A 151 4.40 -2.00 -29.35
C ALA A 151 4.03 -3.37 -28.73
N ARG A 152 2.98 -4.01 -29.26
CA ARG A 152 2.53 -5.36 -28.86
C ARG A 152 3.36 -6.50 -29.48
N GLN A 153 4.20 -6.21 -30.47
CA GLN A 153 5.02 -7.20 -31.18
C GLN A 153 6.45 -7.32 -30.62
N VAL A 154 6.87 -6.44 -29.72
CA VAL A 154 8.24 -6.44 -29.18
C VAL A 154 8.44 -7.55 -28.13
N SER A 155 8.88 -8.70 -28.66
CA SER A 155 9.72 -9.74 -28.06
C SER A 155 9.37 -10.23 -26.65
N LEU A 156 8.56 -11.29 -26.56
CA LEU A 156 8.67 -12.28 -25.49
C LEU A 156 9.88 -13.19 -25.80
N PRO A 157 10.97 -13.17 -25.01
CA PRO A 157 11.97 -14.23 -25.11
C PRO A 157 11.38 -15.49 -24.46
N LEU A 158 11.00 -16.45 -25.30
CA LEU A 158 10.77 -17.87 -24.99
C LEU A 158 10.95 -18.26 -23.51
N SER A 159 9.88 -18.12 -22.73
CA SER A 159 9.67 -18.92 -21.52
C SER A 159 8.18 -19.12 -21.35
N SER A 160 7.71 -20.26 -21.86
CA SER A 160 6.43 -20.92 -21.64
C SER A 160 5.19 -20.01 -21.65
N PRO A 161 4.37 -20.02 -22.74
CA PRO A 161 3.09 -19.33 -22.70
C PRO A 161 2.21 -19.99 -21.64
N ALA A 162 1.75 -19.20 -20.67
CA ALA A 162 0.52 -19.56 -19.99
C ALA A 162 -0.57 -19.66 -21.06
N PRO A 163 -1.42 -20.70 -21.07
CA PRO A 163 -2.37 -20.98 -22.15
C PRO A 163 -3.40 -19.87 -22.40
N ILE A 164 -3.48 -18.86 -21.53
CA ILE A 164 -4.36 -17.70 -21.65
C ILE A 164 -3.76 -16.63 -22.60
N ILE A 165 -2.44 -16.54 -22.75
CA ILE A 165 -1.79 -15.49 -23.56
C ILE A 165 -1.74 -15.87 -25.05
N SER A 166 -1.77 -17.16 -25.40
CA SER A 166 -1.77 -17.60 -26.81
C SER A 166 -3.04 -17.19 -27.57
N HIS A 167 -4.14 -16.91 -26.87
CA HIS A 167 -5.37 -16.41 -27.49
C HIS A 167 -5.32 -14.93 -27.88
N CYS A 168 -4.36 -14.15 -27.35
CA CYS A 168 -4.23 -12.72 -27.67
C CYS A 168 -3.42 -12.47 -28.96
N HIS A 169 -2.77 -13.50 -29.51
CA HIS A 169 -2.02 -13.40 -30.77
C HIS A 169 -2.93 -13.35 -32.02
N SER A 170 -4.24 -13.62 -31.85
CA SER A 170 -5.25 -13.54 -32.90
C SER A 170 -6.33 -12.51 -32.52
N GLY A 171 -6.06 -11.24 -32.82
CA GLY A 171 -7.09 -10.22 -33.08
C GLY A 171 -7.97 -9.70 -31.94
N ASN A 172 -7.99 -10.27 -30.72
CA ASN A 172 -9.00 -9.92 -29.72
C ASN A 172 -8.46 -9.55 -28.31
N CYS A 173 -7.43 -8.70 -28.22
CA CYS A 173 -6.94 -8.16 -26.94
C CYS A 173 -7.78 -7.00 -26.37
N THR A 174 -8.89 -6.63 -27.02
CA THR A 174 -9.94 -5.75 -26.47
C THR A 174 -10.49 -6.31 -25.16
N GLY A 175 -10.54 -7.64 -25.00
CA GLY A 175 -10.99 -8.25 -23.74
C GLY A 175 -10.07 -7.97 -22.55
N LEU A 176 -8.74 -7.91 -22.77
CA LEU A 176 -7.77 -7.69 -21.70
C LEU A 176 -7.74 -6.22 -21.25
N SER A 177 -7.81 -5.28 -22.19
CA SER A 177 -7.92 -3.85 -21.86
C SER A 177 -9.28 -3.51 -21.24
N MET A 178 -10.36 -4.17 -21.68
CA MET A 178 -11.68 -4.06 -21.03
C MET A 178 -11.67 -4.67 -19.63
N LEU A 179 -10.95 -5.77 -19.41
CA LEU A 179 -10.77 -6.35 -18.08
C LEU A 179 -9.95 -5.42 -17.17
N GLU A 180 -8.85 -4.85 -17.65
CA GLU A 180 -8.05 -3.86 -16.88
C GLU A 180 -8.85 -2.60 -16.58
N PHE A 181 -9.61 -2.10 -17.55
CA PHE A 181 -10.53 -0.97 -17.36
C PHE A 181 -11.63 -1.32 -16.35
N GLN A 182 -12.22 -2.51 -16.44
CA GLN A 182 -13.22 -3.00 -15.49
C GLN A 182 -12.62 -3.19 -14.10
N ILE A 183 -11.38 -3.65 -13.96
CA ILE A 183 -10.67 -3.75 -12.68
C ILE A 183 -10.43 -2.35 -12.12
N VAL A 184 -9.96 -1.39 -12.93
CA VAL A 184 -9.77 0.00 -12.50
C VAL A 184 -11.09 0.62 -12.05
N VAL A 185 -12.17 0.46 -12.81
CA VAL A 185 -13.50 0.98 -12.48
C VAL A 185 -14.04 0.28 -11.23
N SER A 186 -13.97 -1.04 -11.15
CA SER A 186 -14.49 -1.81 -10.02
C SER A 186 -13.70 -1.51 -8.75
N VAL A 187 -12.37 -1.47 -8.81
CA VAL A 187 -11.53 -1.12 -7.65
C VAL A 187 -11.75 0.33 -7.25
N SER A 188 -11.87 1.27 -8.18
CA SER A 188 -12.15 2.67 -7.83
C SER A 188 -13.52 2.82 -7.17
N VAL A 189 -14.56 2.17 -7.71
CA VAL A 189 -15.92 2.20 -7.15
C VAL A 189 -15.97 1.49 -5.80
N ILE A 190 -15.39 0.30 -5.68
CA ILE A 190 -15.37 -0.48 -4.44
C ILE A 190 -14.53 0.22 -3.37
N SER A 191 -13.38 0.80 -3.72
CA SER A 191 -12.56 1.59 -2.78
C SER A 191 -13.31 2.81 -2.26
N ILE A 192 -14.00 3.55 -3.12
CA ILE A 192 -14.78 4.73 -2.73
C ILE A 192 -16.02 4.32 -1.91
N CYS A 193 -16.67 3.20 -2.25
CA CYS A 193 -17.91 2.75 -1.58
C CYS A 193 -17.66 2.00 -0.26
N ILE A 194 -16.60 1.19 -0.15
CA ILE A 194 -16.28 0.41 1.06
C ILE A 194 -15.39 1.21 2.01
N GLY A 195 -14.66 2.22 1.52
CA GLY A 195 -13.90 3.14 2.38
C GLY A 195 -14.73 3.96 3.38
N SER A 196 -16.06 3.91 3.25
CA SER A 196 -17.05 4.61 4.10
C SER A 196 -17.69 3.75 5.20
N TYR A 197 -17.29 2.48 5.38
CA TYR A 197 -17.74 1.63 6.49
C TYR A 197 -16.61 1.31 7.46
#